data_AF-A0A538ECT6-F1
#
_entry.id   AF-A0A538ECT6-F1
#
_cell.length_a   1.000
_cell.length_b   1.000
_cell.length_c   1.000
_cell.angle_alpha   90.00
_cell.angle_beta   90.00
_cell.angle_gamma   90.00
#
_symmetry.space_group_name_H-M   'P 1'
#
loop_
_entity.id
_entity.type
_entity.pdbx_description
1 polymer ?
#
loop_
_entity_poly.entity_id
_entity_poly.type
_entity_poly.pdbx_seq_one_letter_code
_entity_poly.pdbx_strand_id
1 'polypeptide(L)'
;MPGVEEFESSMVELYRRQASVLAAGTEWFDAHTHIGFNDPDGFRASAQDILAGLDAAGHRRALVFSSMEPDGYREANDRVIADAAASGGRLRALCRLNPHDDPLAEARRCLEAGAVGIKLHPRAERFSMHSDGVEGIVELAGEHRSPIMIHAGRGIPALGRDTADLARRHPGARLILAHAGISDLAWIWREALELPNLFFDTAWWNVADLQALFALVPPGHILYASDMPYGHAIFNGLALLRCGLAAGLAPEVIAQIAGSHLDHLLAGGDPLDLGPAPGPPRGVGAPNAARVVQHLTGAISRTMGGSDPFESLVLAQLACAVPEDDAERPLLAICERLIERSLAAREGLPAGLRQVVGPAVSAALLAGTPSVAV
;
A
#
# COMPACT_ATOMS: atom_id res chain seq x y z
N MET A 1 -6.85 21.98 15.94
CA MET A 1 -6.32 23.25 15.37
C MET A 1 -7.11 23.56 14.11
N PRO A 2 -7.61 24.79 13.90
CA PRO A 2 -8.55 25.15 12.83
C PRO A 2 -8.11 24.91 11.37
N GLY A 3 -6.91 24.37 11.10
CA GLY A 3 -6.43 24.09 9.74
C GLY A 3 -6.37 22.61 9.36
N VAL A 4 -6.29 21.66 10.31
CA VAL A 4 -6.09 20.23 9.99
C VAL A 4 -7.34 19.63 9.33
N GLU A 5 -8.53 19.93 9.88
CA GLU A 5 -9.83 19.48 9.34
C GLU A 5 -10.10 20.00 7.91
N GLU A 6 -9.72 21.26 7.63
CA GLU A 6 -9.88 21.85 6.30
C GLU A 6 -8.98 21.19 5.24
N PHE A 7 -7.78 20.74 5.63
CA PHE A 7 -6.88 20.00 4.74
C PHE A 7 -7.37 18.59 4.47
N GLU A 8 -7.75 17.87 5.52
CA GLU A 8 -8.34 16.55 5.38
C GLU A 8 -9.56 16.63 4.46
N SER A 9 -10.38 17.67 4.61
CA SER A 9 -11.49 17.97 3.69
C SER A 9 -11.03 18.20 2.24
N SER A 10 -9.99 19.00 2.00
CA SER A 10 -9.49 19.26 0.64
C SER A 10 -8.89 18.02 -0.05
N MET A 11 -8.17 17.18 0.70
CA MET A 11 -7.59 15.95 0.17
C MET A 11 -8.68 14.89 -0.09
N VAL A 12 -9.70 14.85 0.78
CA VAL A 12 -10.91 14.05 0.57
C VAL A 12 -11.66 14.50 -0.68
N GLU A 13 -11.82 15.80 -0.90
CA GLU A 13 -12.48 16.34 -2.09
C GLU A 13 -11.70 16.00 -3.37
N LEU A 14 -10.38 16.20 -3.36
CA LEU A 14 -9.51 15.84 -4.47
C LEU A 14 -9.59 14.34 -4.79
N TYR A 15 -9.54 13.49 -3.76
CA TYR A 15 -9.71 12.06 -3.90
C TYR A 15 -11.08 11.70 -4.46
N ARG A 16 -12.17 12.26 -3.94
CA ARG A 16 -13.54 12.00 -4.45
C ARG A 16 -13.69 12.42 -5.91
N ARG A 17 -13.14 13.58 -6.28
CA ARG A 17 -13.15 14.04 -7.67
C ARG A 17 -12.40 13.08 -8.57
N GLN A 18 -11.23 12.59 -8.17
CA GLN A 18 -10.49 11.63 -8.98
C GLN A 18 -11.13 10.25 -9.00
N ALA A 19 -11.72 9.80 -7.89
CA ALA A 19 -12.45 8.54 -7.84
C ALA A 19 -13.68 8.56 -8.76
N SER A 20 -14.22 9.74 -9.10
CA SER A 20 -15.35 9.87 -10.03
C SER A 20 -15.05 9.45 -11.47
N VAL A 21 -13.78 9.26 -11.85
CA VAL A 21 -13.42 8.67 -13.16
C VAL A 21 -13.73 7.18 -13.25
N LEU A 22 -13.86 6.52 -12.10
CA LEU A 22 -14.27 5.11 -12.03
C LEU A 22 -15.79 5.01 -12.16
N ALA A 23 -16.27 3.87 -12.65
CA ALA A 23 -17.69 3.60 -12.76
C ALA A 23 -18.37 3.70 -11.38
N ALA A 24 -19.59 4.28 -11.36
CA ALA A 24 -20.39 4.31 -10.15
C ALA A 24 -20.62 2.89 -9.60
N GLY A 25 -20.38 2.71 -8.30
CA GLY A 25 -20.47 1.39 -7.67
C GLY A 25 -19.21 0.52 -7.78
N THR A 26 -18.08 1.07 -8.25
CA THR A 26 -16.77 0.38 -8.16
C THR A 26 -16.53 -0.07 -6.72
N GLU A 27 -16.28 -1.37 -6.55
CA GLU A 27 -16.01 -1.95 -5.25
C GLU A 27 -14.53 -1.82 -4.88
N TRP A 28 -14.28 -1.24 -3.71
CA TRP A 28 -12.95 -1.16 -3.13
C TRP A 28 -12.76 -2.25 -2.07
N PHE A 29 -11.68 -3.01 -2.24
CA PHE A 29 -11.28 -4.08 -1.33
C PHE A 29 -9.79 -3.94 -1.02
N ASP A 30 -9.49 -3.41 0.16
CA ASP A 30 -8.13 -3.18 0.63
C ASP A 30 -7.43 -4.49 1.00
N ALA A 31 -6.29 -4.80 0.37
CA ALA A 31 -5.57 -6.04 0.62
C ALA A 31 -4.72 -6.05 1.90
N HIS A 32 -4.51 -4.89 2.57
CA HIS A 32 -3.51 -4.77 3.63
C HIS A 32 -3.98 -3.84 4.75
N THR A 33 -4.51 -4.40 5.84
CA THR A 33 -4.78 -3.63 7.06
C THR A 33 -4.43 -4.43 8.31
N HIS A 34 -4.05 -3.74 9.37
CA HIS A 34 -3.65 -4.30 10.65
C HIS A 34 -4.64 -3.91 11.74
N ILE A 35 -4.92 -4.83 12.64
CA ILE A 35 -5.61 -4.56 13.91
C ILE A 35 -4.82 -5.15 15.06
N GLY A 36 -4.90 -4.54 16.24
CA GLY A 36 -4.10 -4.93 17.39
C GLY A 36 -3.63 -3.73 18.19
N PHE A 37 -3.08 -4.02 19.36
CA PHE A 37 -2.75 -2.98 20.34
C PHE A 37 -1.33 -3.11 20.91
N ASN A 38 -0.59 -4.16 20.55
CA ASN A 38 0.71 -4.47 21.15
C ASN A 38 1.88 -4.23 20.20
N ASP A 39 1.64 -3.51 19.10
CA ASP A 39 2.68 -3.27 18.11
C ASP A 39 3.85 -2.47 18.69
N PRO A 40 5.11 -2.95 18.57
CA PRO A 40 6.29 -2.23 19.05
C PRO A 40 6.49 -0.87 18.39
N ASP A 41 5.97 -0.65 17.17
CA ASP A 41 6.03 0.65 16.50
C ASP A 41 5.01 1.66 17.09
N GLY A 42 4.21 1.23 18.06
CA GLY A 42 3.26 2.07 18.81
C GLY A 42 1.93 2.32 18.10
N PHE A 43 1.72 1.74 16.92
CA PHE A 43 0.47 1.81 16.18
C PHE A 43 -0.57 0.86 16.80
N ARG A 44 -1.82 1.32 16.83
CA ARG A 44 -2.95 0.58 17.39
C ARG A 44 -4.19 0.83 16.56
N ALA A 45 -4.97 -0.22 16.31
CA ALA A 45 -6.26 -0.10 15.65
C ALA A 45 -7.18 -1.26 16.06
N SER A 46 -8.44 -0.96 16.30
CA SER A 46 -9.52 -1.93 16.37
C SER A 46 -10.11 -2.18 14.97
N ALA A 47 -10.91 -3.25 14.83
CA ALA A 47 -11.70 -3.46 13.62
C ALA A 47 -12.65 -2.28 13.31
N GLN A 48 -13.16 -1.59 14.34
CA GLN A 48 -14.00 -0.41 14.15
C GLN A 48 -13.22 0.79 13.59
N ASP A 49 -11.96 0.96 13.99
CA ASP A 49 -11.09 2.00 13.42
C ASP A 49 -10.84 1.75 11.94
N ILE A 50 -10.62 0.49 11.55
CA ILE A 50 -10.47 0.12 10.14
C ILE A 50 -11.76 0.36 9.36
N LEU A 51 -12.92 -0.05 9.90
CA LEU A 51 -14.23 0.19 9.26
C LEU A 51 -14.51 1.69 9.09
N ALA A 52 -14.19 2.52 10.09
CA ALA A 52 -14.33 3.96 10.00
C ALA A 52 -13.39 4.57 8.94
N GLY A 53 -12.16 4.07 8.83
CA GLY A 53 -11.23 4.46 7.77
C GLY A 53 -11.74 4.11 6.37
N LEU A 54 -12.32 2.92 6.20
CA LEU A 54 -12.97 2.52 4.95
C LEU A 54 -14.16 3.43 4.63
N ASP A 55 -15.04 3.69 5.61
CA ASP A 55 -16.22 4.54 5.42
C ASP A 55 -15.84 5.97 5.01
N ALA A 56 -14.80 6.53 5.62
CA ALA A 56 -14.29 7.86 5.26
C ALA A 56 -13.79 7.94 3.80
N ALA A 57 -13.20 6.84 3.30
CA ALA A 57 -12.72 6.73 1.91
C ALA A 57 -13.81 6.26 0.92
N GLY A 58 -15.01 5.95 1.39
CA GLY A 58 -16.06 5.34 0.57
C GLY A 58 -15.75 3.90 0.13
N HIS A 59 -14.85 3.21 0.85
CA HIS A 59 -14.48 1.82 0.60
C HIS A 59 -15.38 0.86 1.37
N ARG A 60 -15.48 -0.39 0.91
CA ARG A 60 -16.40 -1.37 1.53
C ARG A 60 -15.70 -2.46 2.29
N ARG A 61 -14.59 -2.99 1.77
CA ARG A 61 -13.99 -4.23 2.25
C ARG A 61 -12.49 -4.11 2.53
N ALA A 62 -11.99 -4.91 3.46
CA ALA A 62 -10.56 -5.03 3.74
C ALA A 62 -10.17 -6.44 4.20
N LEU A 63 -8.94 -6.85 3.87
CA LEU A 63 -8.23 -7.92 4.55
C LEU A 63 -7.63 -7.35 5.84
N VAL A 64 -7.87 -8.04 6.96
CA VAL A 64 -7.36 -7.67 8.29
C VAL A 64 -6.48 -8.78 8.85
N PHE A 65 -5.41 -8.41 9.53
CA PHE A 65 -4.57 -9.33 10.29
C PHE A 65 -3.99 -8.63 11.51
N SER A 66 -3.42 -9.41 12.43
CA SER A 66 -2.85 -8.81 13.63
C SER A 66 -1.61 -7.96 13.30
N SER A 67 -1.51 -6.82 13.98
CA SER A 67 -0.22 -6.14 14.23
C SER A 67 0.81 -7.09 14.86
N MET A 68 2.04 -6.63 15.08
CA MET A 68 3.03 -7.48 15.74
C MET A 68 2.60 -7.75 17.18
N GLU A 69 2.66 -9.02 17.58
CA GLU A 69 2.23 -9.49 18.89
C GLU A 69 3.43 -10.21 19.53
N PRO A 70 4.19 -9.53 20.42
CA PRO A 70 5.43 -10.06 20.98
C PRO A 70 5.28 -11.40 21.71
N ASP A 71 4.10 -11.66 22.27
CA ASP A 71 3.79 -12.88 23.03
C ASP A 71 3.23 -14.02 22.16
N GLY A 72 3.15 -13.82 20.83
CA GLY A 72 2.68 -14.81 19.86
C GLY A 72 1.30 -14.50 19.27
N TYR A 73 0.95 -15.25 18.23
CA TYR A 73 -0.18 -14.89 17.35
C TYR A 73 -1.48 -15.63 17.59
N ARG A 74 -1.51 -16.71 18.38
CA ARG A 74 -2.71 -17.57 18.50
C ARG A 74 -3.95 -16.81 18.98
N GLU A 75 -3.85 -16.12 20.12
CA GLU A 75 -4.98 -15.35 20.68
C GLU A 75 -5.31 -14.13 19.80
N ALA A 76 -4.31 -13.53 19.17
CA ALA A 76 -4.51 -12.42 18.25
C ALA A 76 -5.25 -12.86 16.98
N ASN A 77 -4.92 -14.03 16.42
CA ASN A 77 -5.61 -14.64 15.29
C ASN A 77 -7.07 -14.93 15.65
N ASP A 78 -7.35 -15.46 16.84
CA ASP A 78 -8.72 -15.70 17.32
C ASP A 78 -9.53 -14.40 17.35
N ARG A 79 -8.94 -13.32 17.88
CA ARG A 79 -9.56 -11.99 17.89
C ARG A 79 -9.82 -11.47 16.48
N VAL A 80 -8.84 -11.54 15.58
CA VAL A 80 -8.97 -11.06 14.20
C VAL A 80 -10.06 -11.81 13.45
N ILE A 81 -10.12 -13.14 13.60
CA ILE A 81 -11.15 -13.98 12.97
C ILE A 81 -12.53 -13.64 13.52
N ALA A 82 -12.67 -13.46 14.84
CA ALA A 82 -13.93 -13.07 15.45
C ALA A 82 -14.39 -11.68 15.01
N ASP A 83 -13.49 -10.70 14.97
CA ASP A 83 -13.77 -9.34 14.48
C ASP A 83 -14.18 -9.35 13.00
N ALA A 84 -13.51 -10.15 12.17
CA ALA A 84 -13.87 -10.32 10.78
C ALA A 84 -15.26 -10.93 10.61
N ALA A 85 -15.61 -11.97 11.38
CA ALA A 85 -16.93 -12.58 11.36
C ALA A 85 -18.04 -11.60 11.81
N ALA A 86 -17.76 -10.75 12.81
CA ALA A 86 -18.70 -9.74 13.31
C ALA A 86 -18.90 -8.55 12.35
N SER A 87 -18.06 -8.40 11.33
CA SER A 87 -18.08 -7.24 10.42
C SER A 87 -19.19 -7.26 9.36
N GLY A 88 -20.00 -8.32 9.30
CA GLY A 88 -21.03 -8.48 8.25
C GLY A 88 -20.45 -8.68 6.84
N GLY A 89 -19.27 -9.30 6.74
CA GLY A 89 -18.59 -9.57 5.47
C GLY A 89 -17.76 -8.40 4.93
N ARG A 90 -17.63 -7.30 5.69
CA ARG A 90 -16.77 -6.17 5.32
C ARG A 90 -15.29 -6.47 5.54
N LEU A 91 -14.96 -7.28 6.52
CA LEU A 91 -13.59 -7.67 6.85
C LEU A 91 -13.41 -9.16 6.60
N ARG A 92 -12.23 -9.55 6.11
CA ARG A 92 -11.82 -10.96 5.97
C ARG A 92 -10.45 -11.13 6.61
N ALA A 93 -10.30 -12.15 7.45
CA ALA A 93 -9.09 -12.34 8.26
C ALA A 93 -7.97 -13.05 7.48
N LEU A 94 -6.74 -12.55 7.60
CA LEU A 94 -5.53 -13.35 7.39
C LEU A 94 -4.96 -13.73 8.76
N CYS A 95 -4.51 -14.97 8.93
CA CYS A 95 -3.80 -15.36 10.14
C CYS A 95 -2.32 -14.99 10.03
N ARG A 96 -1.79 -14.29 11.04
CA ARG A 96 -0.36 -14.00 11.11
C ARG A 96 0.36 -15.16 11.77
N LEU A 97 1.50 -15.57 11.21
CA LEU A 97 2.26 -16.72 11.67
C LEU A 97 3.70 -16.34 11.96
N ASN A 98 4.28 -17.02 12.95
CA ASN A 98 5.70 -17.07 13.19
C ASN A 98 6.23 -18.45 12.74
N PRO A 99 7.05 -18.53 11.67
CA PRO A 99 7.57 -19.80 11.16
C PRO A 99 8.46 -20.59 12.13
N HIS A 100 8.89 -20.01 13.25
CA HIS A 100 9.71 -20.68 14.27
C HIS A 100 8.91 -21.51 15.27
N ASP A 101 7.58 -21.35 15.33
CA ASP A 101 6.71 -22.07 16.26
C ASP A 101 6.16 -23.36 15.61
N ASP A 102 4.86 -23.66 15.75
CA ASP A 102 4.15 -24.68 14.94
C ASP A 102 3.23 -23.98 13.92
N PRO A 103 3.80 -23.40 12.85
CA PRO A 103 3.05 -22.55 11.93
C PRO A 103 2.01 -23.34 11.14
N LEU A 104 2.26 -24.62 10.85
CA LEU A 104 1.36 -25.47 10.09
C LEU A 104 0.09 -25.81 10.87
N ALA A 105 0.23 -26.21 12.14
CA ALA A 105 -0.94 -26.48 12.97
C ALA A 105 -1.79 -25.21 13.17
N GLU A 106 -1.14 -24.06 13.38
CA GLU A 106 -1.85 -22.80 13.53
C GLU A 106 -2.52 -22.33 12.23
N ALA A 107 -1.85 -22.46 11.08
CA ALA A 107 -2.41 -22.13 9.79
C ALA A 107 -3.69 -22.93 9.51
N ARG A 108 -3.64 -24.27 9.66
CA ARG A 108 -4.81 -25.15 9.47
C ARG A 108 -5.97 -24.75 10.38
N ARG A 109 -5.69 -24.55 11.66
CA ARG A 109 -6.69 -24.13 12.65
C ARG A 109 -7.36 -22.81 12.25
N CYS A 110 -6.57 -21.81 11.83
CA CYS A 110 -7.10 -20.51 11.45
C CYS A 110 -7.95 -20.58 10.17
N LEU A 111 -7.49 -21.34 9.16
CA LEU A 111 -8.24 -21.55 7.92
C LEU A 111 -9.58 -22.27 8.19
N GLU A 112 -9.58 -23.30 9.03
CA GLU A 112 -10.80 -23.98 9.50
C GLU A 112 -11.74 -23.05 10.28
N ALA A 113 -11.17 -22.09 11.04
CA ALA A 113 -11.92 -21.09 11.79
C ALA A 113 -12.43 -19.91 10.94
N GLY A 114 -12.07 -19.84 9.64
CA GLY A 114 -12.60 -18.84 8.70
C GLY A 114 -11.61 -17.75 8.27
N ALA A 115 -10.33 -17.86 8.62
CA ALA A 115 -9.29 -17.08 7.95
C ALA A 115 -9.26 -17.43 6.46
N VAL A 116 -9.04 -16.44 5.60
CA VAL A 116 -9.01 -16.64 4.13
C VAL A 116 -7.62 -16.79 3.57
N GLY A 117 -6.60 -16.49 4.37
CA GLY A 117 -5.19 -16.59 3.99
C GLY A 117 -4.27 -16.27 5.15
N ILE A 118 -3.01 -16.00 4.82
CA ILE A 118 -1.90 -15.94 5.78
C ILE A 118 -1.14 -14.62 5.65
N LYS A 119 -0.61 -14.12 6.76
CA LYS A 119 0.32 -12.99 6.83
C LYS A 119 1.68 -13.45 7.36
N LEU A 120 2.74 -13.07 6.65
CA LEU A 120 4.13 -13.32 7.02
C LEU A 120 4.89 -11.99 7.12
N HIS A 121 5.77 -11.84 8.11
CA HIS A 121 6.61 -10.65 8.26
C HIS A 121 8.09 -11.00 8.56
N PRO A 122 8.86 -11.45 7.54
CA PRO A 122 10.21 -12.00 7.71
C PRO A 122 11.17 -11.16 8.58
N ARG A 123 11.10 -9.83 8.47
CA ARG A 123 11.92 -8.91 9.28
C ARG A 123 11.55 -8.89 10.78
N ALA A 124 10.26 -8.94 11.11
CA ALA A 124 9.78 -8.81 12.49
C ALA A 124 10.01 -10.12 13.24
N GLU A 125 9.69 -11.25 12.61
CA GLU A 125 9.91 -12.59 13.18
C GLU A 125 11.30 -13.17 12.88
N ARG A 126 12.15 -12.44 12.16
CA ARG A 126 13.56 -12.80 11.86
C ARG A 126 13.70 -14.19 11.26
N PHE A 127 13.01 -14.46 10.15
CA PHE A 127 13.16 -15.70 9.38
C PHE A 127 13.52 -15.40 7.92
N SER A 128 14.09 -16.40 7.25
CA SER A 128 14.28 -16.41 5.79
C SER A 128 13.11 -17.14 5.13
N MET A 129 12.73 -16.69 3.94
CA MET A 129 11.70 -17.33 3.14
C MET A 129 12.04 -18.77 2.73
N HIS A 130 13.31 -19.19 2.83
CA HIS A 130 13.76 -20.56 2.54
C HIS A 130 13.60 -21.52 3.76
N SER A 131 12.98 -21.13 4.87
CA SER A 131 12.83 -22.05 6.00
C SER A 131 11.78 -23.13 5.76
N ASP A 132 11.98 -24.33 6.32
CA ASP A 132 11.02 -25.45 6.22
C ASP A 132 9.62 -25.08 6.72
N GLY A 133 9.54 -24.22 7.75
CA GLY A 133 8.27 -23.69 8.24
C GLY A 133 7.53 -22.88 7.17
N VAL A 134 8.24 -22.05 6.39
CA VAL A 134 7.64 -21.28 5.29
C VAL A 134 7.22 -22.19 4.14
N GLU A 135 8.05 -23.17 3.79
CA GLU A 135 7.75 -24.14 2.74
C GLU A 135 6.40 -24.84 2.98
N GLY A 136 6.19 -25.38 4.20
CA GLY A 136 4.93 -26.03 4.55
C GLY A 136 3.73 -25.08 4.54
N ILE A 137 3.89 -23.83 5.00
CA ILE A 137 2.84 -22.81 4.94
C ILE A 137 2.43 -22.54 3.48
N VAL A 138 3.40 -22.44 2.58
CA VAL A 138 3.18 -22.17 1.15
C VAL A 138 2.51 -23.35 0.47
N GLU A 139 2.93 -24.57 0.76
CA GLU A 139 2.28 -25.80 0.27
C GLU A 139 0.80 -25.84 0.68
N LEU A 140 0.52 -25.65 1.97
CA LEU A 140 -0.85 -25.61 2.50
C LEU A 140 -1.68 -24.50 1.85
N ALA A 141 -1.14 -23.28 1.73
CA ALA A 141 -1.85 -22.19 1.07
C ALA A 141 -2.14 -22.53 -0.40
N GLY A 142 -1.24 -23.27 -1.06
CA GLY A 142 -1.42 -23.73 -2.43
C GLY A 142 -2.56 -24.73 -2.58
N GLU A 143 -2.71 -25.68 -1.66
CA GLU A 143 -3.83 -26.64 -1.63
C GLU A 143 -5.18 -25.93 -1.51
N HIS A 144 -5.24 -24.85 -0.73
CA HIS A 144 -6.44 -24.06 -0.50
C HIS A 144 -6.61 -22.87 -1.47
N ARG A 145 -5.63 -22.63 -2.35
CA ARG A 145 -5.52 -21.41 -3.19
C ARG A 145 -5.60 -20.10 -2.37
N SER A 146 -5.20 -20.13 -1.11
CA SER A 146 -5.22 -18.98 -0.21
C SER A 146 -4.07 -18.00 -0.51
N PRO A 147 -4.29 -16.68 -0.34
CA PRO A 147 -3.20 -15.72 -0.43
C PRO A 147 -2.29 -15.78 0.80
N ILE A 148 -0.99 -15.54 0.55
CA ILE A 148 0.01 -15.25 1.57
C ILE A 148 0.50 -13.82 1.34
N MET A 149 0.17 -12.93 2.26
CA MET A 149 0.67 -11.56 2.29
C MET A 149 2.04 -11.53 2.98
N ILE A 150 3.08 -11.09 2.28
CA ILE A 150 4.47 -11.10 2.73
C ILE A 150 4.95 -9.66 2.84
N HIS A 151 5.41 -9.25 4.03
CA HIS A 151 6.03 -7.94 4.17
C HIS A 151 7.30 -7.86 3.29
N ALA A 152 7.34 -6.92 2.34
CA ALA A 152 8.46 -6.75 1.41
C ALA A 152 9.20 -5.42 1.50
N GLY A 153 9.27 -4.85 2.71
CA GLY A 153 10.09 -3.69 3.01
C GLY A 153 11.60 -4.01 3.10
N ARG A 154 12.42 -2.96 3.19
CA ARG A 154 13.90 -3.05 3.23
C ARG A 154 14.38 -3.92 4.42
N GLY A 155 15.47 -4.66 4.17
CA GLY A 155 16.26 -5.32 5.22
C GLY A 155 16.07 -6.83 5.32
N ILE A 156 15.39 -7.45 4.35
CA ILE A 156 15.18 -8.89 4.29
C ILE A 156 16.09 -9.48 3.21
N PRO A 157 17.10 -10.28 3.55
CA PRO A 157 17.98 -10.90 2.56
C PRO A 157 17.21 -11.82 1.60
N ALA A 158 17.51 -11.72 0.30
CA ALA A 158 17.02 -12.58 -0.78
C ALA A 158 15.48 -12.72 -0.90
N LEU A 159 14.70 -11.85 -0.24
CA LEU A 159 13.24 -11.95 -0.16
C LEU A 159 12.58 -12.24 -1.52
N GLY A 160 12.87 -11.41 -2.52
CA GLY A 160 12.26 -11.53 -3.83
C GLY A 160 12.63 -12.82 -4.55
N ARG A 161 13.90 -13.25 -4.46
CA ARG A 161 14.38 -14.48 -5.13
C ARG A 161 13.72 -15.71 -4.52
N ASP A 162 13.75 -15.79 -3.19
CA ASP A 162 13.15 -16.92 -2.47
C ASP A 162 11.64 -16.96 -2.69
N THR A 163 10.96 -15.81 -2.73
CA THR A 163 9.52 -15.74 -3.02
C THR A 163 9.21 -16.18 -4.46
N ALA A 164 10.00 -15.77 -5.45
CA ALA A 164 9.83 -16.20 -6.84
C ALA A 164 10.06 -17.71 -7.00
N ASP A 165 11.04 -18.28 -6.28
CA ASP A 165 11.30 -19.72 -6.27
C ASP A 165 10.17 -20.50 -5.60
N LEU A 166 9.62 -19.99 -4.49
CA LEU A 166 8.41 -20.55 -3.87
C LEU A 166 7.22 -20.50 -4.82
N ALA A 167 6.97 -19.36 -5.47
CA ALA A 167 5.88 -19.21 -6.44
C ALA A 167 5.98 -20.21 -7.60
N ARG A 168 7.20 -20.45 -8.11
CA ARG A 168 7.47 -21.43 -9.18
C ARG A 168 7.23 -22.88 -8.75
N ARG A 169 7.59 -23.23 -7.52
CA ARG A 169 7.43 -24.59 -6.97
C ARG A 169 6.00 -24.87 -6.53
N HIS A 170 5.26 -23.83 -6.11
CA HIS A 170 3.90 -23.90 -5.58
C HIS A 170 2.93 -23.02 -6.38
N PRO A 171 2.59 -23.38 -7.64
CA PRO A 171 1.77 -22.55 -8.52
C PRO A 171 0.33 -22.32 -7.99
N GLY A 172 -0.13 -23.13 -7.04
CA GLY A 172 -1.43 -22.93 -6.38
C GLY A 172 -1.42 -21.82 -5.32
N ALA A 173 -0.26 -21.47 -4.75
CA ALA A 173 -0.15 -20.51 -3.66
C ALA A 173 -0.03 -19.10 -4.22
N ARG A 174 -0.84 -18.16 -3.72
CA ARG A 174 -0.82 -16.76 -4.20
C ARG A 174 0.03 -15.92 -3.28
N LEU A 175 1.22 -15.53 -3.75
CA LEU A 175 2.19 -14.80 -2.95
C LEU A 175 2.08 -13.31 -3.25
N ILE A 176 1.71 -12.51 -2.24
CA ILE A 176 1.53 -11.06 -2.37
C ILE A 176 2.69 -10.37 -1.67
N LEU A 177 3.53 -9.66 -2.42
CA LEU A 177 4.59 -8.82 -1.89
C LEU A 177 4.02 -7.45 -1.51
N ALA A 178 4.02 -7.15 -0.22
CA ALA A 178 3.53 -5.88 0.29
C ALA A 178 4.47 -4.71 -0.09
N HIS A 179 3.96 -3.48 0.00
CA HIS A 179 4.74 -2.26 -0.19
C HIS A 179 5.40 -2.18 -1.57
N ALA A 180 4.63 -2.49 -2.62
CA ALA A 180 5.09 -2.53 -4.02
C ALA A 180 6.30 -3.46 -4.27
N GLY A 181 6.65 -4.36 -3.34
CA GLY A 181 7.85 -5.20 -3.46
C GLY A 181 9.16 -4.41 -3.51
N ILE A 182 9.21 -3.22 -2.89
CA ILE A 182 10.30 -2.24 -3.05
C ILE A 182 11.72 -2.77 -2.86
N SER A 183 11.91 -3.80 -2.02
CA SER A 183 13.24 -4.39 -1.81
C SER A 183 13.82 -5.02 -3.08
N ASP A 184 12.98 -5.49 -3.99
CA ASP A 184 13.36 -6.25 -5.17
C ASP A 184 12.73 -5.70 -6.47
N LEU A 185 11.94 -4.62 -6.38
CA LEU A 185 11.20 -4.00 -7.49
C LEU A 185 12.09 -3.63 -8.68
N ALA A 186 13.40 -3.44 -8.50
CA ALA A 186 14.33 -3.22 -9.60
C ALA A 186 14.37 -4.37 -10.64
N TRP A 187 14.03 -5.60 -10.24
CA TRP A 187 14.18 -6.77 -11.10
C TRP A 187 13.00 -7.76 -11.04
N ILE A 188 12.33 -7.89 -9.88
CA ILE A 188 11.33 -8.95 -9.65
C ILE A 188 10.07 -8.80 -10.50
N TRP A 189 9.76 -7.60 -10.97
CA TRP A 189 8.65 -7.37 -11.90
C TRP A 189 8.74 -8.24 -13.16
N ARG A 190 9.95 -8.66 -13.57
CA ARG A 190 10.13 -9.58 -14.69
C ARG A 190 9.67 -10.99 -14.38
N GLU A 191 9.82 -11.44 -13.14
CA GLU A 191 9.33 -12.75 -12.71
C GLU A 191 7.80 -12.79 -12.75
N ALA A 192 7.13 -11.67 -12.46
CA ALA A 192 5.67 -11.57 -12.53
C ALA A 192 5.12 -11.85 -13.95
N LEU A 193 5.93 -11.69 -15.00
CA LEU A 193 5.53 -12.04 -16.38
C LEU A 193 5.35 -13.55 -16.58
N GLU A 194 6.04 -14.37 -15.79
CA GLU A 194 6.07 -15.82 -15.91
C GLU A 194 5.41 -16.53 -14.70
N LEU A 195 5.18 -15.80 -13.61
CA LEU A 195 4.64 -16.31 -12.34
C LEU A 195 3.24 -15.74 -12.11
N PRO A 196 2.16 -16.39 -12.60
CA PRO A 196 0.79 -15.90 -12.48
C PRO A 196 0.31 -15.78 -11.02
N ASN A 197 1.01 -16.41 -10.08
CA ASN A 197 0.69 -16.43 -8.66
C ASN A 197 1.52 -15.46 -7.80
N LEU A 198 2.31 -14.57 -8.42
CA LEU A 198 3.08 -13.53 -7.75
C LEU A 198 2.42 -12.16 -7.92
N PHE A 199 2.05 -11.51 -6.82
CA PHE A 199 1.33 -10.23 -6.79
C PHE A 199 2.07 -9.18 -5.96
N PHE A 200 1.67 -7.92 -6.12
CA PHE A 200 2.20 -6.76 -5.42
C PHE A 200 1.06 -5.91 -4.91
N ASP A 201 1.18 -5.39 -3.69
CA ASP A 201 0.21 -4.41 -3.19
C ASP A 201 0.67 -2.95 -3.44
N THR A 202 -0.27 -2.00 -3.33
CA THR A 202 0.01 -0.56 -3.51
C THR A 202 0.28 0.19 -2.19
N ALA A 203 0.49 -0.50 -1.07
CA ALA A 203 0.63 0.15 0.23
C ALA A 203 2.01 0.79 0.42
N TRP A 204 2.21 1.95 -0.22
CA TRP A 204 3.47 2.66 -0.19
C TRP A 204 3.30 4.18 -0.34
N TRP A 205 4.28 4.94 0.14
CA TRP A 205 4.25 6.40 0.14
C TRP A 205 5.08 7.03 -0.98
N ASN A 206 6.12 6.34 -1.47
CA ASN A 206 7.05 6.90 -2.43
C ASN A 206 6.46 6.86 -3.84
N VAL A 207 6.25 8.03 -4.45
CA VAL A 207 5.63 8.14 -5.77
C VAL A 207 6.48 7.50 -6.87
N ALA A 208 7.81 7.56 -6.79
CA ALA A 208 8.68 6.97 -7.82
C ALA A 208 8.60 5.44 -7.82
N ASP A 209 8.54 4.82 -6.65
CA ASP A 209 8.36 3.37 -6.52
C ASP A 209 6.98 2.94 -7.03
N LEU A 210 5.91 3.69 -6.70
CA LEU A 210 4.58 3.42 -7.23
C LEU A 210 4.52 3.59 -8.76
N GLN A 211 5.17 4.62 -9.30
CA GLN A 211 5.28 4.78 -10.76
C GLN A 211 6.02 3.62 -11.41
N ALA A 212 7.11 3.14 -10.79
CA ALA A 212 7.81 1.95 -11.27
C ALA A 212 6.92 0.71 -11.22
N LEU A 213 6.14 0.52 -10.15
CA LEU A 213 5.18 -0.58 -10.03
C LEU A 213 4.18 -0.55 -11.21
N PHE A 214 3.47 0.57 -11.41
CA PHE A 214 2.46 0.68 -12.47
C PHE A 214 3.04 0.69 -13.89
N ALA A 215 4.31 1.04 -14.07
CA ALA A 215 4.96 1.02 -15.37
C ALA A 215 5.51 -0.37 -15.74
N LEU A 216 6.01 -1.12 -14.76
CA LEU A 216 6.80 -2.34 -14.99
C LEU A 216 6.05 -3.63 -14.71
N VAL A 217 5.07 -3.62 -13.81
CA VAL A 217 4.30 -4.82 -13.43
C VAL A 217 3.01 -4.86 -14.26
N PRO A 218 2.64 -6.02 -14.85
CA PRO A 218 1.34 -6.15 -15.49
C PRO A 218 0.20 -5.84 -14.51
N PRO A 219 -0.83 -5.06 -14.89
CA PRO A 219 -1.89 -4.64 -13.97
C PRO A 219 -2.62 -5.80 -13.27
N GLY A 220 -2.67 -6.98 -13.90
CA GLY A 220 -3.23 -8.22 -13.33
C GLY A 220 -2.42 -8.78 -12.15
N HIS A 221 -1.28 -8.18 -11.80
CA HIS A 221 -0.45 -8.57 -10.66
C HIS A 221 -0.43 -7.51 -9.56
N ILE A 222 -1.20 -6.42 -9.70
CA ILE A 222 -1.26 -5.32 -8.75
C ILE A 222 -2.58 -5.39 -7.98
N LEU A 223 -2.53 -5.21 -6.66
CA LEU A 223 -3.67 -5.20 -5.76
C LEU A 223 -3.69 -3.91 -4.94
N TYR A 224 -4.85 -3.26 -4.83
CA TYR A 224 -4.99 -2.09 -3.98
C TYR A 224 -4.75 -2.42 -2.50
N ALA A 225 -4.00 -1.54 -1.82
CA ALA A 225 -3.76 -1.65 -0.39
C ALA A 225 -3.43 -0.30 0.27
N SER A 226 -3.83 -0.14 1.54
CA SER A 226 -3.56 1.07 2.33
C SER A 226 -2.54 0.91 3.46
N ASP A 227 -2.37 -0.28 4.01
CA ASP A 227 -1.56 -0.53 5.23
C ASP A 227 -2.08 0.26 6.45
N MET A 228 -3.39 0.50 6.55
CA MET A 228 -3.98 1.06 7.77
C MET A 228 -3.64 0.18 8.99
N PRO A 229 -3.29 0.77 10.15
CA PRO A 229 -3.31 2.19 10.49
C PRO A 229 -1.97 2.93 10.24
N TYR A 230 -1.02 2.31 9.55
CA TYR A 230 0.25 2.95 9.17
C TYR A 230 0.06 3.93 8.02
N GLY A 231 -0.69 3.52 6.99
CA GLY A 231 -1.17 4.37 5.91
C GLY A 231 -2.60 4.87 6.10
N HIS A 232 -3.19 5.42 5.03
CA HIS A 232 -4.51 6.03 5.04
C HIS A 232 -5.26 5.70 3.74
N ALA A 233 -6.46 5.11 3.86
CA ALA A 233 -7.28 4.70 2.71
C ALA A 233 -7.48 5.80 1.65
N ILE A 234 -7.74 7.05 2.06
CA ILE A 234 -7.89 8.20 1.15
C ILE A 234 -6.59 8.47 0.37
N PHE A 235 -5.46 8.56 1.05
CA PHE A 235 -4.17 8.81 0.40
C PHE A 235 -3.80 7.66 -0.55
N ASN A 236 -3.88 6.42 -0.08
CA ASN A 236 -3.51 5.26 -0.89
C ASN A 236 -4.48 5.07 -2.07
N GLY A 237 -5.77 5.37 -1.89
CA GLY A 237 -6.76 5.37 -2.98
C GLY A 237 -6.44 6.45 -4.03
N LEU A 238 -6.07 7.66 -3.58
CA LEU A 238 -5.56 8.72 -4.45
C LEU A 238 -4.29 8.28 -5.19
N ALA A 239 -3.37 7.60 -4.51
CA ALA A 239 -2.14 7.11 -5.09
C ALA A 239 -2.37 6.06 -6.18
N LEU A 240 -3.26 5.08 -5.95
CA LEU A 240 -3.71 4.12 -6.97
C LEU A 240 -4.24 4.85 -8.20
N LEU A 241 -5.20 5.76 -8.01
CA LEU A 241 -5.83 6.51 -9.11
C LEU A 241 -4.79 7.29 -9.92
N ARG A 242 -3.97 8.10 -9.25
CA ARG A 242 -3.01 8.98 -9.94
C ARG A 242 -1.90 8.21 -10.62
N CYS A 243 -1.30 7.23 -9.96
CA CYS A 243 -0.22 6.46 -10.56
C CYS A 243 -0.73 5.56 -11.70
N GLY A 244 -1.90 4.94 -11.55
CA GLY A 244 -2.54 4.16 -12.61
C GLY A 244 -2.88 5.00 -13.85
N LEU A 245 -3.53 6.15 -13.66
CA LEU A 245 -3.85 7.07 -14.76
C LEU A 245 -2.57 7.64 -15.41
N ALA A 246 -1.57 8.01 -14.62
CA ALA A 246 -0.30 8.52 -15.14
C ALA A 246 0.47 7.45 -15.95
N ALA A 247 0.33 6.17 -15.61
CA ALA A 247 0.85 5.05 -16.38
C ALA A 247 0.04 4.75 -17.65
N GLY A 248 -1.13 5.40 -17.84
CA GLY A 248 -2.00 5.21 -19.00
C GLY A 248 -2.99 4.05 -18.86
N LEU A 249 -3.24 3.57 -17.65
CA LEU A 249 -4.28 2.55 -17.42
C LEU A 249 -5.67 3.15 -17.65
N ALA A 250 -6.53 2.36 -18.28
CA ALA A 250 -7.93 2.70 -18.42
C ALA A 250 -8.62 2.66 -17.03
N PRO A 251 -9.61 3.55 -16.75
CA PRO A 251 -10.35 3.55 -15.49
C PRO A 251 -10.94 2.18 -15.12
N GLU A 252 -11.34 1.38 -16.10
CA GLU A 252 -11.89 0.03 -15.90
C GLU A 252 -10.83 -0.92 -15.32
N VAL A 253 -9.58 -0.81 -15.76
CA VAL A 253 -8.46 -1.61 -15.22
C VAL A 253 -8.14 -1.17 -13.79
N ILE A 254 -8.14 0.14 -13.53
CA ILE A 254 -7.92 0.68 -12.17
C ILE A 254 -9.03 0.20 -11.22
N ALA A 255 -10.29 0.16 -11.68
CA ALA A 255 -11.40 -0.38 -10.91
C ALA A 255 -11.22 -1.87 -10.58
N GLN A 256 -10.60 -2.67 -11.47
CA GLN A 256 -10.27 -4.07 -11.17
C GLN A 256 -9.22 -4.18 -10.06
N ILE A 257 -8.16 -3.37 -10.13
CA ILE A 257 -7.09 -3.30 -9.12
C ILE A 257 -7.65 -2.83 -7.77
N ALA A 258 -8.62 -1.90 -7.78
CA ALA A 258 -9.23 -1.32 -6.59
C ALA A 258 -9.94 -2.35 -5.69
N GLY A 259 -10.48 -3.44 -6.25
CA GLY A 259 -11.06 -4.47 -5.40
C GLY A 259 -11.61 -5.73 -6.05
N SER A 260 -12.21 -5.67 -7.24
CA SER A 260 -12.85 -6.86 -7.83
C SER A 260 -11.85 -7.95 -8.20
N HIS A 261 -10.61 -7.60 -8.53
CA HIS A 261 -9.56 -8.59 -8.76
C HIS A 261 -9.22 -9.36 -7.47
N LEU A 262 -9.04 -8.66 -6.34
CA LEU A 262 -8.80 -9.31 -5.05
C LEU A 262 -9.96 -10.23 -4.67
N ASP A 263 -11.20 -9.79 -4.86
CA ASP A 263 -12.38 -10.60 -4.57
C ASP A 263 -12.44 -11.87 -5.44
N HIS A 264 -12.11 -11.74 -6.74
CA HIS A 264 -12.00 -12.85 -7.66
C HIS A 264 -10.95 -13.88 -7.22
N LEU A 265 -9.77 -13.40 -6.79
CA LEU A 265 -8.75 -14.26 -6.23
C LEU A 265 -9.30 -14.96 -4.99
N LEU A 266 -9.82 -14.25 -3.99
CA LEU A 266 -10.34 -14.88 -2.76
C LEU A 266 -11.46 -15.91 -3.00
N ALA A 267 -12.21 -15.81 -4.11
CA ALA A 267 -13.19 -16.80 -4.55
C ALA A 267 -12.59 -18.05 -5.23
N GLY A 268 -11.26 -18.14 -5.35
CA GLY A 268 -10.54 -19.25 -5.97
C GLY A 268 -10.26 -19.07 -7.47
N GLY A 269 -10.65 -17.95 -8.07
CA GLY A 269 -10.49 -17.67 -9.50
C GLY A 269 -9.03 -17.59 -9.96
N ASP A 270 -8.79 -17.75 -11.25
CA ASP A 270 -7.45 -17.53 -11.82
C ASP A 270 -7.16 -16.01 -11.92
N PRO A 271 -5.89 -15.58 -11.92
CA PRO A 271 -5.56 -14.16 -12.03
C PRO A 271 -6.19 -13.52 -13.26
N LEU A 272 -6.73 -12.31 -13.11
CA LEU A 272 -7.32 -11.61 -14.25
C LEU A 272 -6.23 -11.11 -15.20
N ASP A 273 -6.36 -11.40 -16.49
CA ASP A 273 -5.54 -10.76 -17.52
C ASP A 273 -6.06 -9.33 -17.75
N LEU A 274 -5.36 -8.37 -17.16
CA LEU A 274 -5.64 -6.94 -17.27
C LEU A 274 -4.70 -6.24 -18.26
N GLY A 275 -4.07 -7.01 -19.16
CA GLY A 275 -3.13 -6.52 -20.17
C GLY A 275 -1.67 -6.50 -19.70
N PRO A 276 -0.76 -6.16 -20.62
CA PRO A 276 0.67 -6.11 -20.31
C PRO A 276 1.02 -4.89 -19.44
N ALA A 277 2.22 -4.90 -18.87
CA ALA A 277 2.79 -3.71 -18.24
C ALA A 277 2.82 -2.54 -19.24
N PRO A 278 2.34 -1.33 -18.87
CA PRO A 278 2.31 -0.16 -19.76
C PRO A 278 3.68 0.25 -20.31
N GLY A 279 4.75 -0.04 -19.57
CA GLY A 279 6.10 0.44 -19.83
C GLY A 279 6.33 1.84 -19.25
N PRO A 280 7.58 2.35 -19.34
CA PRO A 280 7.91 3.66 -18.82
C PRO A 280 7.14 4.77 -19.57
N PRO A 281 6.79 5.88 -18.88
CA PRO A 281 6.11 7.00 -19.50
C PRO A 281 6.91 7.56 -20.69
N ARG A 282 6.20 7.97 -21.74
CA ARG A 282 6.80 8.53 -22.97
C ARG A 282 6.88 10.06 -22.86
N GLY A 283 8.09 10.62 -23.03
CA GLY A 283 8.32 12.07 -23.11
C GLY A 283 9.23 12.62 -22.02
N VAL A 284 9.61 13.89 -22.15
CA VAL A 284 10.35 14.63 -21.11
C VAL A 284 9.32 15.12 -20.09
N GLY A 285 9.45 14.67 -18.84
CA GLY A 285 8.52 15.00 -17.76
C GLY A 285 8.48 16.50 -17.43
N ALA A 286 7.62 16.86 -16.49
CA ALA A 286 7.44 18.23 -16.03
C ALA A 286 8.58 18.61 -15.05
N PRO A 287 9.57 19.45 -15.47
CA PRO A 287 10.85 19.56 -14.78
C PRO A 287 10.72 20.22 -13.40
N ASN A 288 9.78 21.15 -13.23
CA ASN A 288 9.54 21.78 -11.94
C ASN A 288 8.86 20.80 -10.98
N ALA A 289 7.85 20.05 -11.43
CA ALA A 289 7.26 19.00 -10.61
C ALA A 289 8.29 17.92 -10.20
N ALA A 290 9.21 17.54 -11.08
CA ALA A 290 10.30 16.61 -10.74
C ALA A 290 11.21 17.15 -9.62
N ARG A 291 11.52 18.46 -9.63
CA ARG A 291 12.27 19.11 -8.55
C ARG A 291 11.49 19.12 -7.24
N VAL A 292 10.18 19.38 -7.28
CA VAL A 292 9.30 19.30 -6.10
C VAL A 292 9.36 17.90 -5.49
N VAL A 293 9.19 16.85 -6.30
CA VAL A 293 9.29 15.45 -5.84
C VAL A 293 10.65 15.16 -5.19
N GLN A 294 11.75 15.58 -5.82
CA GLN A 294 13.10 15.35 -5.29
C GLN A 294 13.29 16.01 -3.92
N HIS A 295 12.90 17.28 -3.78
CA HIS A 295 13.06 18.03 -2.54
C HIS A 295 12.14 17.48 -1.43
N LEU A 296 10.89 17.13 -1.76
CA LEU A 296 9.95 16.53 -0.81
C LEU A 296 10.39 15.14 -0.34
N THR A 297 10.93 14.31 -1.23
CA THR A 297 11.49 13.00 -0.85
C THR A 297 12.61 13.17 0.17
N GLY A 298 13.49 14.17 -0.02
CA GLY A 298 14.51 14.56 0.93
C GLY A 298 13.93 15.03 2.27
N ALA A 299 12.90 15.88 2.24
CA ALA A 299 12.20 16.35 3.43
C ALA A 299 11.59 15.20 4.24
N ILE A 300 10.83 14.32 3.59
CA ILE A 300 10.17 13.16 4.21
C ILE A 300 11.20 12.24 4.86
N SER A 301 12.30 11.94 4.14
CA SER A 301 13.36 11.07 4.64
C SER A 301 14.06 11.66 5.86
N ARG A 302 14.32 12.97 5.87
CA ARG A 302 14.88 13.67 7.04
C ARG A 302 13.92 13.60 8.23
N THR A 303 12.64 13.91 8.02
CA THR A 303 11.64 13.89 9.10
C THR A 303 11.47 12.49 9.70
N MET A 304 11.36 11.45 8.86
CA MET A 304 11.30 10.06 9.31
C MET A 304 12.57 9.63 10.05
N GLY A 305 13.73 10.17 9.68
CA GLY A 305 15.00 10.00 10.38
C GLY A 305 15.18 10.90 11.63
N GLY A 306 14.15 11.62 12.06
CA GLY A 306 14.21 12.52 13.22
C GLY A 306 15.00 13.82 13.01
N SER A 307 15.31 14.17 11.76
CA SER A 307 16.02 15.38 11.38
C SER A 307 15.08 16.49 10.88
N ASP A 308 15.51 17.74 11.02
CA ASP A 308 14.75 18.91 10.54
C ASP A 308 14.64 18.92 9.00
N PRO A 309 13.42 18.96 8.42
CA PRO A 309 13.23 18.99 6.97
C PRO A 309 13.24 20.40 6.35
N PHE A 310 13.39 21.46 7.15
CA PHE A 310 13.16 22.86 6.74
C PHE A 310 13.72 23.24 5.36
N GLU A 311 15.03 23.08 5.16
CA GLU A 311 15.69 23.43 3.89
C GLU A 311 15.10 22.67 2.69
N SER A 312 14.77 21.40 2.88
CA SER A 312 14.19 20.58 1.81
C SER A 312 12.75 21.00 1.48
N LEU A 313 11.97 21.39 2.49
CA LEU A 313 10.62 21.93 2.28
C LEU A 313 10.65 23.30 1.58
N VAL A 314 11.56 24.21 1.97
CA VAL A 314 11.71 25.53 1.33
C VAL A 314 12.14 25.38 -0.13
N LEU A 315 13.08 24.48 -0.44
CA LEU A 315 13.47 24.21 -1.82
C LEU A 315 12.32 23.63 -2.66
N ALA A 316 11.46 22.80 -2.07
CA ALA A 316 10.25 22.32 -2.73
C ALA A 316 9.27 23.48 -3.01
N GLN A 317 9.07 24.40 -2.06
CA GLN A 317 8.21 25.56 -2.23
C GLN A 317 8.73 26.47 -3.36
N LEU A 318 10.04 26.74 -3.40
CA LEU A 318 10.67 27.52 -4.47
C LEU A 318 10.54 26.85 -5.84
N ALA A 319 10.49 25.52 -5.90
CA ALA A 319 10.24 24.79 -7.15
C ALA A 319 8.78 24.89 -7.64
N CYS A 320 7.82 25.23 -6.76
CA CYS A 320 6.44 25.51 -7.13
C CYS A 320 6.23 26.93 -7.71
N ALA A 321 7.19 27.85 -7.52
CA ALA A 321 7.09 29.26 -7.89
C ALA A 321 7.29 29.50 -9.41
N VAL A 322 6.43 28.90 -10.22
CA VAL A 322 6.36 29.09 -11.68
C VAL A 322 5.48 30.29 -12.06
N PRO A 323 5.65 30.88 -13.26
CA PRO A 323 4.76 31.92 -13.77
C PRO A 323 3.28 31.52 -13.76
N GLU A 324 2.38 32.50 -13.64
CA GLU A 324 0.92 32.24 -13.59
C GLU A 324 0.35 31.65 -14.89
N ASP A 325 1.01 31.86 -16.02
CA ASP A 325 0.65 31.29 -17.32
C ASP A 325 1.29 29.92 -17.61
N ASP A 326 2.06 29.37 -16.66
CA ASP A 326 2.67 28.04 -16.77
C ASP A 326 1.59 26.93 -16.68
N ALA A 327 1.67 25.93 -17.56
CA ALA A 327 0.72 24.82 -17.61
C ALA A 327 0.69 23.99 -16.32
N GLU A 328 1.78 23.94 -15.56
CA GLU A 328 1.88 23.23 -14.29
C GLU A 328 1.31 24.04 -13.10
N ARG A 329 1.05 25.34 -13.27
CA ARG A 329 0.69 26.25 -12.17
C ARG A 329 -0.49 25.76 -11.32
N PRO A 330 -1.62 25.28 -11.87
CA PRO A 330 -2.76 24.82 -11.05
C PRO A 330 -2.39 23.69 -10.08
N LEU A 331 -1.57 22.73 -10.53
CA LEU A 331 -1.11 21.61 -9.72
C LEU A 331 -0.05 22.06 -8.70
N LEU A 332 0.91 22.88 -9.12
CA LEU A 332 1.98 23.37 -8.24
C LEU A 332 1.45 24.32 -7.16
N ALA A 333 0.37 25.07 -7.41
CA ALA A 333 -0.31 25.86 -6.40
C ALA A 333 -0.94 24.99 -5.29
N ILE A 334 -1.44 23.80 -5.62
CA ILE A 334 -1.90 22.83 -4.61
C ILE A 334 -0.69 22.33 -3.83
N CYS A 335 0.38 21.92 -4.51
CA CYS A 335 1.61 21.44 -3.86
C CYS A 335 2.19 22.48 -2.88
N GLU A 336 2.22 23.75 -3.28
CA GLU A 336 2.67 24.88 -2.45
C GLU A 336 1.88 24.96 -1.13
N ARG A 337 0.55 24.91 -1.17
CA ARG A 337 -0.30 24.91 0.05
C ARG A 337 -0.06 23.68 0.95
N LEU A 338 0.23 22.52 0.36
CA LEU A 338 0.56 21.31 1.12
C LEU A 338 1.94 21.45 1.79
N ILE A 339 2.92 22.02 1.09
CA ILE A 339 4.27 22.30 1.62
C ILE A 339 4.22 23.30 2.78
N GLU A 340 3.44 24.37 2.65
CA GLU A 340 3.22 25.36 3.72
C GLU A 340 2.69 24.71 5.00
N ARG A 341 1.81 23.72 4.88
CA ARG A 341 1.29 22.97 6.02
C ARG A 341 2.37 22.11 6.68
N SER A 342 3.21 21.43 5.89
CA SER A 342 4.37 20.70 6.42
C SER A 342 5.34 21.65 7.14
N LEU A 343 5.58 22.84 6.59
CA LEU A 343 6.42 23.87 7.22
C LEU A 343 5.84 24.36 8.55
N ALA A 344 4.53 24.61 8.61
CA ALA A 344 3.84 25.05 9.82
C ALA A 344 3.81 23.95 10.91
N ALA A 345 3.60 22.68 10.53
CA ALA A 345 3.56 21.57 11.47
C ALA A 345 4.95 21.20 12.05
N ARG A 346 6.03 21.65 11.40
CA ARG A 346 7.42 21.32 11.73
C ARG A 346 7.81 21.69 13.17
N GLU A 347 7.28 22.79 13.69
CA GLU A 347 7.56 23.25 15.06
C GLU A 347 7.10 22.25 16.13
N GLY A 348 6.16 21.35 15.79
CA GLY A 348 5.67 20.29 16.67
C GLY A 348 6.51 19.01 16.67
N LEU A 349 7.63 18.95 15.92
CA LEU A 349 8.47 17.75 15.89
C LEU A 349 9.16 17.50 17.25
N PRO A 350 9.32 16.23 17.66
CA PRO A 350 8.99 15.00 16.91
C PRO A 350 7.53 14.53 17.04
N ALA A 351 6.75 15.06 18.00
CA ALA A 351 5.36 14.63 18.24
C ALA A 351 4.43 14.87 17.02
N GLY A 352 4.78 15.86 16.19
CA GLY A 352 4.08 16.27 14.98
C GLY A 352 4.47 15.52 13.70
N LEU A 353 5.17 14.38 13.78
CA LEU A 353 5.76 13.71 12.61
C LEU A 353 4.76 13.47 11.48
N ARG A 354 3.56 12.95 11.80
CA ARG A 354 2.53 12.69 10.78
C ARG A 354 1.97 13.98 10.16
N GLN A 355 1.85 15.05 10.95
CA GLN A 355 1.37 16.35 10.49
C GLN A 355 2.37 17.01 9.53
N VAL A 356 3.66 16.68 9.63
CA VAL A 356 4.68 17.11 8.67
C VAL A 356 4.70 16.20 7.44
N VAL A 357 4.72 14.88 7.64
CA VAL A 357 4.91 13.89 6.56
C VAL A 357 3.69 13.79 5.65
N GLY A 358 2.47 13.80 6.19
CA GLY A 358 1.24 13.60 5.41
C GLY A 358 1.06 14.60 4.25
N PRO A 359 1.11 15.92 4.50
CA PRO A 359 1.04 16.92 3.43
C PRO A 359 2.21 16.83 2.44
N ALA A 360 3.43 16.58 2.92
CA ALA A 360 4.61 16.44 2.06
C ALA A 360 4.51 15.24 1.12
N VAL A 361 4.05 14.09 1.61
CA VAL A 361 3.82 12.88 0.80
C VAL A 361 2.71 13.14 -0.23
N SER A 362 1.63 13.81 0.17
CA SER A 362 0.54 14.17 -0.75
C SER A 362 1.02 15.10 -1.87
N ALA A 363 1.83 16.12 -1.54
CA ALA A 363 2.41 17.02 -2.53
C ALA A 363 3.36 16.30 -3.49
N ALA A 364 4.18 15.36 -2.97
CA ALA A 364 5.06 14.55 -3.78
C ALA A 364 4.27 13.66 -4.75
N LEU A 365 3.16 13.07 -4.31
CA LEU A 365 2.28 12.28 -5.18
C LEU A 365 1.71 13.14 -6.31
N LEU A 366 1.19 14.34 -6.02
CA LEU A 366 0.64 15.23 -7.04
C LEU A 366 1.70 15.65 -8.05
N ALA A 367 2.84 16.15 -7.57
CA ALA A 367 3.96 16.56 -8.41
C ALA A 367 4.59 15.39 -9.20
N GLY A 368 4.54 14.16 -8.67
CA GLY A 368 5.01 12.98 -9.39
C GLY A 368 4.09 12.55 -10.53
N THR A 369 2.84 13.00 -10.53
CA THR A 369 1.81 12.61 -11.52
C THR A 369 1.23 13.82 -12.26
N PRO A 370 2.07 14.69 -12.87
CA PRO A 370 1.62 15.98 -13.38
C PRO A 370 0.71 15.87 -14.61
N SER A 371 0.69 14.71 -15.28
CA SER A 371 -0.21 14.40 -16.39
C SER A 371 -1.65 14.16 -15.96
N VAL A 372 -1.90 13.93 -14.66
CA VAL A 372 -3.24 13.68 -14.12
C VAL A 372 -3.83 14.97 -13.60
N ALA A 373 -4.94 15.39 -14.20
CA ALA A 373 -5.66 16.61 -13.85
C ALA A 373 -5.96 16.68 -12.35
N VAL A 374 -5.86 17.89 -11.80
CA VAL A 374 -6.21 18.22 -10.42
C VAL A 374 -7.62 18.72 -10.31
#